data_AF-A0AAN0K6Y5-F1
#
_entry.id   AF-A0AAN0K6Y5-F1
#
_cell.length_a   1.000
_cell.length_b   1.000
_cell.length_c   1.000
_cell.angle_alpha   90.00
_cell.angle_beta   90.00
_cell.angle_gamma   90.00
#
_symmetry.space_group_name_H-M   'P 1'
#
loop_
_entity.id
_entity.type
_entity.pdbx_description
1 polymer ?
#
loop_
_entity_poly.entity_id
_entity_poly.type
_entity_poly.pdbx_seq_one_letter_code
_entity_poly.pdbx_strand_id
1 'polypeptide(L)'
;MSQYGVDYLQRLRAAVEKFEEAFDAWMSTQVESDHMSARGLFPTVWTKEGQDQSEVQRLELGVAEAAGLAASAVSVTGAYIGIAGLGAIDPISNWSFMSAPKAPIAPRDIRTTTANVKGRLDAMIVDAESRTDSDLPTFAPAQFHPVVWAGASAHWTTHQYRVAVREAAEGLTVHWKERLGRNDVDDTVFWQQTLSPGAPEPGKPKLTWPGGGRMTRR
;
A
#
# COMPACT_ATOMS: atom_id res chain seq x y z
N MET A 1 -10.53 -2.53 4.12
CA MET A 1 -9.14 -2.35 4.60
C MET A 1 -8.23 -2.48 3.39
N SER A 2 -7.47 -1.44 3.04
CA SER A 2 -6.67 -1.39 1.80
C SER A 2 -5.49 -2.37 1.87
N GLN A 3 -5.34 -3.27 0.89
CA GLN A 3 -4.23 -4.22 0.78
C GLN A 3 -3.00 -3.59 0.08
N TYR A 4 -3.10 -2.34 -0.34
CA TYR A 4 -2.12 -1.67 -1.18
C TYR A 4 -1.06 -0.92 -0.36
N GLY A 5 0.20 -0.96 -0.81
CA GLY A 5 1.29 -0.23 -0.17
C GLY A 5 1.25 1.29 -0.44
N VAL A 6 1.82 2.08 0.49
CA VAL A 6 1.83 3.55 0.44
C VAL A 6 2.38 4.09 -0.89
N ASP A 7 3.55 3.61 -1.33
CA ASP A 7 4.19 4.05 -2.59
C ASP A 7 3.32 3.80 -3.84
N TYR A 8 2.52 2.73 -3.82
CA TYR A 8 1.61 2.45 -4.93
C TYR A 8 0.43 3.42 -4.92
N LEU A 9 -0.16 3.65 -3.75
CA LEU A 9 -1.27 4.59 -3.60
C LEU A 9 -0.86 6.03 -3.93
N GLN A 10 0.33 6.47 -3.52
CA GLN A 10 0.89 7.78 -3.87
C GLN A 10 1.11 7.91 -5.39
N ARG A 11 1.61 6.86 -6.06
CA ARG A 11 1.74 6.86 -7.53
C ARG A 11 0.39 6.98 -8.23
N LEU A 12 -0.63 6.27 -7.76
CA LEU A 12 -1.99 6.43 -8.30
C LEU A 12 -2.53 7.83 -8.06
N ARG A 13 -2.29 8.42 -6.89
CA ARG A 13 -2.74 9.77 -6.54
C ARG A 13 -2.11 10.82 -7.45
N ALA A 14 -0.83 10.68 -7.77
CA ALA A 14 -0.12 11.54 -8.72
C ALA A 14 -0.60 11.34 -10.16
N ALA A 15 -0.93 10.10 -10.57
CA ALA A 15 -1.47 9.84 -11.90
C ALA A 15 -2.83 10.51 -12.12
N VAL A 16 -3.71 10.48 -11.11
CA VAL A 16 -5.03 11.15 -11.15
C VAL A 16 -4.89 12.66 -11.20
N GLU A 17 -3.89 13.23 -10.53
CA GLU A 17 -3.57 14.66 -10.59
C GLU A 17 -3.08 15.08 -11.97
N LYS A 18 -2.17 14.32 -12.57
CA LYS A 18 -1.73 14.54 -13.96
C LYS A 18 -2.91 14.46 -14.95
N PHE A 19 -3.85 13.55 -14.72
CA PHE A 19 -5.07 13.47 -15.53
C PHE A 19 -5.95 14.71 -15.37
N GLU A 20 -6.18 15.18 -14.14
CA GLU A 20 -6.96 16.39 -13.88
C GLU A 20 -6.35 17.62 -14.58
N GLU A 21 -5.03 17.80 -14.46
CA GLU A 21 -4.31 18.89 -15.12
C GLU A 21 -4.45 18.83 -16.64
N ALA A 22 -4.24 17.65 -17.24
CA ALA A 22 -4.39 17.45 -18.68
C ALA A 22 -5.84 17.69 -19.13
N PHE A 23 -6.81 17.19 -18.36
CA PHE A 23 -8.23 17.33 -18.63
C PHE A 23 -8.66 18.80 -18.60
N ASP A 24 -8.25 19.55 -17.57
CA ASP A 24 -8.58 20.97 -17.45
C ASP A 24 -7.90 21.81 -18.53
N ALA A 25 -6.66 21.47 -18.90
CA ALA A 25 -5.96 22.10 -20.01
C ALA A 25 -6.72 21.90 -21.33
N TRP A 26 -7.16 20.66 -21.63
CA TRP A 26 -7.99 20.39 -22.81
C TRP A 26 -9.34 21.09 -22.72
N MET A 27 -10.04 21.02 -21.59
CA MET A 27 -11.34 21.68 -21.37
C MET A 27 -11.27 23.20 -21.55
N SER A 28 -10.11 23.83 -21.34
CA SER A 28 -9.93 25.26 -21.63
C SER A 28 -10.19 25.63 -23.10
N THR A 29 -10.05 24.66 -24.01
CA THR A 29 -10.33 24.81 -25.45
C THR A 29 -11.75 24.40 -25.86
N GLN A 30 -12.54 23.84 -24.93
CA GLN A 30 -13.87 23.29 -25.20
C GLN A 30 -14.99 24.17 -24.64
N VAL A 31 -16.12 24.21 -25.33
CA VAL A 31 -17.41 24.65 -24.79
C VAL A 31 -17.99 23.50 -23.96
N GLU A 32 -18.45 23.82 -22.76
CA GLU A 32 -19.07 22.86 -21.84
C GLU A 32 -20.59 23.00 -21.87
N SER A 33 -21.28 21.86 -21.92
CA SER A 33 -22.73 21.73 -21.86
C SER A 33 -23.09 20.59 -20.91
N ASP A 34 -24.36 20.53 -20.49
CA ASP A 34 -24.89 19.43 -19.70
C ASP A 34 -25.99 18.66 -20.46
N HIS A 35 -26.45 17.55 -19.86
CA HIS A 35 -27.50 16.74 -20.46
C HIS A 35 -28.85 17.45 -20.56
N MET A 36 -29.12 18.43 -19.69
CA MET A 36 -30.37 19.20 -19.66
C MET A 36 -30.42 20.23 -20.79
N SER A 37 -29.32 20.95 -21.03
CA SER A 37 -29.17 21.90 -22.13
C SER A 37 -29.06 21.20 -23.48
N ALA A 38 -28.39 20.04 -23.54
CA ALA A 38 -28.23 19.23 -24.75
C ALA A 38 -29.43 18.33 -25.08
N ARG A 39 -30.46 18.27 -24.21
CA ARG A 39 -31.60 17.33 -24.28
C ARG A 39 -31.18 15.86 -24.50
N GLY A 40 -29.98 15.50 -24.06
CA GLY A 40 -29.39 14.16 -24.25
C GLY A 40 -29.11 13.74 -25.70
N LEU A 41 -29.20 14.65 -26.68
CA LEU A 41 -28.98 14.34 -28.10
C LEU A 41 -27.63 14.82 -28.61
N PHE A 42 -27.15 15.95 -28.09
CA PHE A 42 -25.90 16.58 -28.48
C PHE A 42 -24.73 16.14 -27.60
N PRO A 43 -23.48 16.31 -28.07
CA PRO A 43 -22.29 16.20 -27.23
C PRO A 43 -22.38 17.11 -25.99
N THR A 44 -21.72 16.71 -24.91
CA THR A 44 -21.58 17.53 -23.70
C THR A 44 -20.35 18.43 -23.74
N VAL A 45 -19.45 18.20 -24.70
CA VAL A 45 -18.33 19.10 -25.03
C VAL A 45 -18.11 19.19 -26.53
N TRP A 46 -17.67 20.36 -26.99
CA TRP A 46 -17.19 20.57 -28.36
C TRP A 46 -16.20 21.73 -28.40
N THR A 47 -15.35 21.76 -29.41
CA THR A 47 -14.26 22.75 -29.50
C THR A 47 -14.81 24.16 -29.71
N LYS A 48 -14.26 25.14 -28.98
CA LYS A 48 -14.61 26.55 -29.15
C LYS A 48 -14.27 27.02 -30.57
N GLU A 49 -15.06 27.94 -31.09
CA GLU A 49 -14.74 28.58 -32.38
C GLU A 49 -13.39 29.31 -32.32
N GLY A 50 -12.61 29.20 -33.39
CA GLY A 50 -11.31 29.87 -33.52
C GLY A 50 -10.13 29.22 -32.78
N GLN A 51 -10.31 28.05 -32.16
CA GLN A 51 -9.20 27.30 -31.59
C GLN A 51 -8.30 26.69 -32.68
N ASP A 52 -7.00 26.62 -32.40
CA ASP A 52 -6.05 25.88 -33.23
C ASP A 52 -6.31 24.37 -33.08
N GLN A 53 -6.74 23.72 -34.16
CA GLN A 53 -7.07 22.30 -34.13
C GLN A 53 -5.87 21.41 -33.82
N SER A 54 -4.66 21.82 -34.20
CA SER A 54 -3.45 21.06 -33.91
C SER A 54 -3.14 21.05 -32.41
N GLU A 55 -3.37 22.18 -31.74
CA GLU A 55 -3.20 22.31 -30.30
C GLU A 55 -4.30 21.56 -29.54
N VAL A 56 -5.56 21.66 -29.99
CA VAL A 56 -6.68 20.90 -29.40
C VAL A 56 -6.39 19.40 -29.45
N GLN A 57 -5.94 18.89 -30.61
CA GLN A 57 -5.61 17.48 -30.77
C GLN A 57 -4.41 17.07 -29.90
N ARG A 58 -3.41 17.93 -29.76
CA ARG A 58 -2.25 17.68 -28.88
C ARG A 58 -2.69 17.56 -27.41
N LEU A 59 -3.55 18.46 -26.95
CA LEU A 59 -4.11 18.42 -25.60
C LEU A 59 -4.97 17.18 -25.39
N GLU A 60 -5.81 16.84 -26.37
CA GLU A 60 -6.66 15.65 -26.36
C GLU A 60 -5.86 14.36 -26.19
N LEU A 61 -4.75 14.22 -26.94
CA LEU A 61 -3.81 13.10 -26.78
C LEU A 61 -3.17 13.07 -25.38
N GLY A 62 -2.87 14.24 -24.80
CA GLY A 62 -2.39 14.36 -23.43
C GLY A 62 -3.40 13.85 -22.39
N VAL A 63 -4.69 14.14 -22.58
CA VAL A 63 -5.78 13.58 -21.75
C VAL A 63 -5.82 12.06 -21.88
N ALA A 64 -5.77 11.53 -23.10
CA ALA A 64 -5.79 10.09 -23.34
C ALA A 64 -4.63 9.35 -22.66
N GLU A 65 -3.41 9.89 -22.76
CA GLU A 65 -2.23 9.32 -22.09
C GLU A 65 -2.39 9.33 -20.56
N ALA A 66 -2.80 10.46 -19.99
CA ALA A 66 -2.97 10.60 -18.55
C ALA A 66 -4.13 9.74 -18.01
N ALA A 67 -5.22 9.61 -18.77
CA ALA A 67 -6.37 8.76 -18.43
C ALA A 67 -5.97 7.29 -18.31
N GLY A 68 -5.11 6.79 -19.22
CA GLY A 68 -4.62 5.41 -19.15
C GLY A 68 -3.87 5.10 -17.85
N LEU A 69 -3.10 6.05 -17.34
CA LEU A 69 -2.40 5.92 -16.05
C LEU A 69 -3.36 6.04 -14.86
N ALA A 70 -4.33 6.96 -14.94
CA ALA A 70 -5.29 7.22 -13.87
C ALA A 70 -6.41 6.15 -13.76
N ALA A 71 -6.69 5.38 -14.81
CA ALA A 71 -7.73 4.34 -14.84
C ALA A 71 -7.60 3.31 -13.71
N SER A 72 -6.35 2.94 -13.37
CA SER A 72 -6.08 1.99 -12.27
C SER A 72 -6.56 2.53 -10.91
N ALA A 73 -6.56 3.84 -10.72
CA ALA A 73 -7.06 4.46 -9.50
C ALA A 73 -8.57 4.27 -9.32
N VAL A 74 -9.35 4.33 -10.39
CA VAL A 74 -10.81 4.12 -10.34
C VAL A 74 -11.15 2.68 -9.94
N SER A 75 -10.38 1.71 -10.45
CA SER A 75 -10.53 0.31 -10.03
C SER A 75 -10.20 0.12 -8.55
N VAL A 76 -9.11 0.75 -8.07
CA VAL A 76 -8.69 0.68 -6.66
C VAL A 76 -9.68 1.34 -5.71
N THR A 77 -10.25 2.49 -6.10
CA THR A 77 -11.19 3.23 -5.25
C THR A 77 -12.65 2.82 -5.44
N GLY A 78 -12.96 2.02 -6.46
CA GLY A 78 -14.32 1.66 -6.85
C GLY A 78 -15.18 2.86 -7.27
N ALA A 79 -14.58 3.91 -7.84
CA ALA A 79 -15.26 5.16 -8.18
C ALA A 79 -16.00 5.09 -9.55
N TYR A 80 -16.68 3.98 -9.81
CA TYR A 80 -17.50 3.82 -11.00
C TYR A 80 -18.82 4.58 -10.86
N ILE A 81 -19.34 5.10 -11.98
CA ILE A 81 -20.69 5.68 -12.04
C ILE A 81 -21.63 4.73 -12.77
N GLY A 82 -22.88 4.64 -12.30
CA GLY A 82 -23.91 3.85 -12.95
C GLY A 82 -24.61 4.66 -14.04
N ILE A 83 -24.56 4.19 -15.28
CA ILE A 83 -25.25 4.77 -16.42
C ILE A 83 -26.33 3.82 -16.92
N ALA A 84 -27.55 4.35 -17.11
CA ALA A 84 -28.66 3.57 -17.64
C ALA A 84 -28.31 3.00 -19.03
N GLY A 85 -28.48 1.68 -19.19
CA GLY A 85 -28.18 0.97 -20.45
C GLY A 85 -26.71 0.64 -20.69
N LEU A 86 -25.77 1.27 -19.98
CA LEU A 86 -24.32 0.99 -20.09
C LEU A 86 -23.74 0.32 -18.84
N GLY A 87 -24.46 0.33 -17.72
CA GLY A 87 -24.00 -0.23 -16.45
C GLY A 87 -22.98 0.66 -15.74
N ALA A 88 -22.11 0.06 -14.94
CA ALA A 88 -21.06 0.79 -14.24
C ALA A 88 -19.91 1.10 -15.21
N ILE A 89 -19.57 2.38 -15.36
CA ILE A 89 -18.46 2.84 -16.20
C ILE A 89 -17.43 3.61 -15.39
N ASP A 90 -16.21 3.63 -15.89
CA ASP A 90 -15.13 4.49 -15.42
C ASP A 90 -15.14 5.81 -16.21
N PRO A 91 -15.53 6.94 -15.61
CA PRO A 91 -15.54 8.24 -16.28
C PRO A 91 -14.15 8.69 -16.76
N ILE A 92 -13.10 8.39 -16.01
CA ILE A 92 -11.72 8.81 -16.34
C ILE A 92 -11.28 8.10 -17.62
N SER A 93 -11.51 6.79 -17.75
CA SER A 93 -11.16 6.05 -18.97
C SER A 93 -12.05 6.39 -20.17
N ASN A 94 -13.30 6.81 -19.93
CA ASN A 94 -14.30 7.03 -20.97
C ASN A 94 -14.58 8.52 -21.26
N TRP A 95 -13.67 9.42 -20.85
CA TRP A 95 -13.85 10.88 -20.96
C TRP A 95 -14.22 11.34 -22.39
N SER A 96 -13.70 10.66 -23.42
CA SER A 96 -13.90 11.04 -24.82
C SER A 96 -15.35 10.86 -25.30
N PHE A 97 -16.18 10.11 -24.57
CA PHE A 97 -17.61 9.99 -24.86
C PHE A 97 -18.34 11.33 -24.77
N MET A 98 -17.80 12.32 -24.06
CA MET A 98 -18.40 13.66 -23.98
C MET A 98 -18.48 14.35 -25.34
N SER A 99 -17.53 14.08 -26.24
CA SER A 99 -17.48 14.66 -27.58
C SER A 99 -18.36 13.91 -28.59
N ALA A 100 -18.92 12.76 -28.20
CA ALA A 100 -19.76 11.93 -29.07
C ALA A 100 -21.24 12.36 -29.03
N PRO A 101 -22.01 12.11 -30.10
CA PRO A 101 -23.47 12.26 -30.06
C PRO A 101 -24.08 11.40 -28.96
N LYS A 102 -25.14 11.89 -28.31
CA LYS A 102 -25.79 11.21 -27.16
C LYS A 102 -24.79 10.84 -26.06
N ALA A 103 -23.87 11.76 -25.74
CA ALA A 103 -22.88 11.57 -24.70
C ALA A 103 -23.55 11.10 -23.38
N PRO A 104 -23.15 9.95 -22.81
CA PRO A 104 -23.70 9.41 -21.57
C PRO A 104 -23.16 10.09 -20.31
N ILE A 105 -22.13 10.91 -20.46
CA ILE A 105 -21.43 11.59 -19.37
C ILE A 105 -21.19 13.07 -19.72
N ALA A 106 -21.03 13.90 -18.70
CA ALA A 106 -20.71 15.32 -18.82
C ALA A 106 -19.40 15.64 -18.07
N PRO A 107 -18.78 16.81 -18.34
CA PRO A 107 -17.52 17.19 -17.67
C PRO A 107 -17.62 17.21 -16.15
N ARG A 108 -18.80 17.53 -15.61
CA ARG A 108 -19.08 17.45 -14.18
C ARG A 108 -18.86 16.03 -13.61
N ASP A 109 -19.22 14.99 -14.35
CA ASP A 109 -19.06 13.60 -13.91
C ASP A 109 -17.58 13.23 -13.82
N ILE A 110 -16.78 13.70 -14.79
CA ILE A 110 -15.32 13.55 -14.78
C ILE A 110 -14.74 14.24 -13.54
N ARG A 111 -15.02 15.54 -13.35
CA ARG A 111 -14.47 16.32 -12.22
C ARG A 111 -14.89 15.75 -10.86
N THR A 112 -16.15 15.36 -10.72
CA THR A 112 -16.67 14.76 -9.48
C THR A 112 -15.99 13.41 -9.20
N THR A 113 -15.79 12.59 -10.23
CA THR A 113 -15.11 11.30 -10.09
C THR A 113 -13.64 11.49 -9.73
N THR A 114 -12.93 12.37 -10.43
CA THR A 114 -11.53 12.73 -10.14
C THR A 114 -11.37 13.19 -8.68
N ALA A 115 -12.23 14.09 -8.20
CA ALA A 115 -12.21 14.55 -6.82
C ALA A 115 -12.48 13.41 -5.82
N ASN A 116 -13.46 12.54 -6.11
CA ASN A 116 -13.78 11.38 -5.28
C ASN A 116 -12.61 10.39 -5.20
N VAL A 117 -12.00 10.07 -6.34
CA VAL A 117 -10.83 9.18 -6.43
C VAL A 117 -9.68 9.75 -5.60
N LYS A 118 -9.34 11.03 -5.75
CA LYS A 118 -8.28 11.69 -4.95
C LYS A 118 -8.56 11.55 -3.45
N GLY A 119 -9.75 11.95 -3.00
CA GLY A 119 -10.10 11.88 -1.58
C GLY A 119 -10.10 10.45 -1.01
N ARG A 120 -10.52 9.45 -1.80
CA ARG A 120 -10.44 8.03 -1.40
C ARG A 120 -9.00 7.55 -1.32
N LEU A 121 -8.16 7.90 -2.30
CA LEU A 121 -6.74 7.56 -2.26
C LEU A 121 -6.04 8.20 -1.07
N ASP A 122 -6.31 9.47 -0.77
CA ASP A 122 -5.74 10.16 0.39
C ASP A 122 -6.13 9.45 1.69
N ALA A 123 -7.40 9.04 1.84
CA ALA A 123 -7.84 8.24 2.99
C ALA A 123 -7.15 6.87 3.07
N MET A 124 -6.94 6.19 1.92
CA MET A 124 -6.23 4.91 1.87
C MET A 124 -4.74 5.05 2.18
N ILE A 125 -4.10 6.16 1.79
CA ILE A 125 -2.71 6.49 2.12
C ILE A 125 -2.59 6.67 3.63
N VAL A 126 -3.44 7.48 4.26
CA VAL A 126 -3.45 7.68 5.71
C VAL A 126 -3.65 6.36 6.46
N ASP A 127 -4.57 5.50 6.02
CA ASP A 127 -4.78 4.15 6.59
C ASP A 127 -3.51 3.29 6.43
N ALA A 128 -2.88 3.29 5.26
CA ALA A 128 -1.68 2.50 4.99
C ALA A 128 -0.44 3.00 5.77
N GLU A 129 -0.27 4.31 5.89
CA GLU A 129 0.76 4.94 6.70
C GLU A 129 0.60 4.58 8.18
N SER A 130 -0.62 4.65 8.72
CA SER A 130 -0.89 4.28 10.12
C SER A 130 -0.58 2.81 10.47
N ARG A 131 -0.64 1.92 9.47
CA ARG A 131 -0.22 0.51 9.62
C ARG A 131 1.28 0.33 9.54
N THR A 132 1.96 1.20 8.80
CA THR A 132 3.42 1.19 8.68
C THR A 132 4.06 1.81 9.92
N ASP A 133 3.41 2.84 10.49
CA ASP A 133 3.73 3.45 11.80
C ASP A 133 3.31 2.60 13.00
N SER A 134 2.62 1.47 12.77
CA SER A 134 2.60 0.40 13.77
C SER A 134 4.02 -0.15 13.83
N ASP A 135 4.78 0.33 14.82
CA ASP A 135 6.15 0.04 15.27
C ASP A 135 6.43 -1.45 15.56
N LEU A 136 5.74 -2.36 14.86
CA LEU A 136 5.95 -3.78 14.91
C LEU A 136 7.11 -4.09 13.96
N PRO A 137 8.23 -4.66 14.45
CA PRO A 137 9.33 -5.04 13.59
C PRO A 137 8.80 -5.96 12.49
N THR A 138 9.13 -5.62 11.24
CA THR A 138 8.79 -6.45 10.09
C THR A 138 9.35 -7.85 10.33
N PHE A 139 8.47 -8.86 10.33
CA PHE A 139 8.89 -10.22 10.57
C PHE A 139 9.69 -10.74 9.37
N ALA A 140 11.02 -10.81 9.53
CA ALA A 140 11.94 -11.31 8.52
C ALA A 140 12.65 -12.57 9.05
N PRO A 141 12.19 -13.78 8.68
CA PRO A 141 12.85 -15.04 9.02
C PRO A 141 14.37 -15.06 8.85
N ALA A 142 14.85 -14.44 7.76
CA ALA A 142 16.26 -14.38 7.42
C ALA A 142 17.12 -13.53 8.40
N GLN A 143 16.48 -12.71 9.24
CA GLN A 143 17.18 -11.86 10.22
C GLN A 143 17.27 -12.51 11.61
N PHE A 144 16.60 -13.64 11.85
CA PHE A 144 16.73 -14.35 13.11
C PHE A 144 18.06 -15.09 13.20
N HIS A 145 18.58 -15.19 14.43
CA HIS A 145 19.75 -16.03 14.68
C HIS A 145 19.46 -17.48 14.28
N PRO A 146 20.36 -18.19 13.57
CA PRO A 146 20.10 -19.53 13.04
C PRO A 146 19.60 -20.54 14.08
N VAL A 147 20.09 -20.47 15.32
CA VAL A 147 19.64 -21.34 16.43
C VAL A 147 18.16 -21.17 16.74
N VAL A 148 17.66 -19.93 16.74
CA VAL A 148 16.25 -19.63 17.04
C VAL A 148 15.39 -20.03 15.84
N TRP A 149 15.82 -19.69 14.63
CA TRP A 149 15.04 -19.97 13.42
C TRP A 149 14.95 -21.45 13.09
N ALA A 150 15.99 -22.24 13.38
CA ALA A 150 16.02 -23.67 13.11
C ALA A 150 14.83 -24.40 13.77
N GLY A 151 14.55 -24.11 15.06
CA GLY A 151 13.41 -24.70 15.79
C GLY A 151 12.05 -24.20 15.32
N ALA A 152 11.94 -22.94 14.89
CA ALA A 152 10.67 -22.37 14.44
C ALA A 152 10.28 -22.74 12.99
N SER A 153 11.27 -22.88 12.10
CA SER A 153 11.08 -22.76 10.65
C SER A 153 9.98 -23.65 10.06
N ALA A 154 10.00 -24.96 10.37
CA ALA A 154 9.05 -25.93 9.82
C ALA A 154 7.60 -25.65 10.25
N HIS A 155 7.39 -25.34 11.54
CA HIS A 155 6.08 -25.00 12.08
C HIS A 155 5.60 -23.62 11.62
N TRP A 156 6.53 -22.69 11.43
CA TRP A 156 6.22 -21.36 10.93
C TRP A 156 5.71 -21.41 9.49
N THR A 157 6.40 -22.12 8.60
CA THR A 157 6.00 -22.28 7.19
C THR A 157 4.64 -22.97 7.04
N THR A 158 4.28 -23.82 7.99
CA THR A 158 2.98 -24.52 8.04
C THR A 158 1.91 -23.75 8.83
N HIS A 159 2.14 -22.48 9.16
CA HIS A 159 1.21 -21.57 9.84
C HIS A 159 0.84 -22.01 11.28
N GLN A 160 1.66 -22.86 11.91
CA GLN A 160 1.49 -23.30 13.30
C GLN A 160 2.26 -22.40 14.27
N TYR A 161 1.95 -21.11 14.29
CA TYR A 161 2.80 -20.10 14.94
C TYR A 161 3.04 -20.32 16.43
N ARG A 162 2.02 -20.77 17.18
CA ARG A 162 2.19 -21.07 18.62
C ARG A 162 3.19 -22.20 18.86
N VAL A 163 3.18 -23.20 17.99
CA VAL A 163 4.11 -24.33 18.05
C VAL A 163 5.49 -23.83 17.66
N ALA A 164 5.61 -23.07 16.56
CA ALA A 164 6.89 -22.50 16.12
C ALA A 164 7.61 -21.70 17.21
N VAL A 165 6.89 -20.86 17.97
CA VAL A 165 7.48 -20.09 19.08
C VAL A 165 7.95 -20.99 20.22
N ARG A 166 7.18 -22.04 20.55
CA ARG A 166 7.56 -23.03 21.57
C ARG A 166 8.82 -23.77 21.16
N GLU A 167 8.85 -24.34 19.96
CA GLU A 167 9.99 -25.12 19.45
C GLU A 167 11.27 -24.27 19.34
N ALA A 168 11.14 -22.98 19.00
CA ALA A 168 12.28 -22.06 19.04
C ALA A 168 12.84 -21.84 20.45
N ALA A 169 11.97 -21.69 21.46
CA ALA A 169 12.38 -21.51 22.85
C ALA A 169 13.04 -22.79 23.42
N GLU A 170 12.45 -23.95 23.12
CA GLU A 170 13.00 -25.26 23.51
C GLU A 170 14.34 -25.52 22.82
N GLY A 171 14.43 -25.31 21.50
CA GLY A 171 15.66 -25.46 20.72
C GLY A 171 16.79 -24.54 21.19
N LEU A 172 16.48 -23.29 21.56
CA LEU A 172 17.45 -22.36 22.15
C LEU A 172 18.00 -22.89 23.48
N THR A 173 17.14 -23.45 24.32
CA THR A 173 17.53 -23.99 25.63
C THR A 173 18.43 -25.21 25.47
N VAL A 174 18.05 -26.15 24.59
CA VAL A 174 18.87 -27.34 24.27
C VAL A 174 20.24 -26.92 23.74
N HIS A 175 20.29 -26.00 22.78
CA HIS A 175 21.55 -25.51 22.19
C HIS A 175 22.52 -25.01 23.27
N TRP A 176 22.03 -24.23 24.24
CA TRP A 176 22.88 -23.69 25.30
C TRP A 176 23.26 -24.70 26.38
N LYS A 177 22.36 -25.63 26.71
CA LYS A 177 22.67 -26.75 27.62
C LYS A 177 23.76 -27.65 27.06
N GLU A 178 23.69 -27.99 25.78
CA GLU A 178 24.73 -28.77 25.09
C GLU A 178 26.06 -28.01 25.08
N ARG A 179 26.04 -26.73 24.71
CA ARG A 179 27.24 -25.89 24.64
C ARG A 179 27.93 -25.70 26.00
N LEU A 180 27.17 -25.72 27.09
CA LEU A 180 27.69 -25.57 28.46
C LEU A 180 27.83 -26.90 29.20
N GLY A 181 27.45 -28.03 28.60
CA GLY A 181 27.45 -29.35 29.24
C GLY A 181 26.49 -29.46 30.44
N ARG A 182 25.36 -28.73 30.43
CA ARG A 182 24.41 -28.59 31.54
C ARG A 182 23.07 -29.28 31.30
N ASN A 183 23.12 -30.57 31.01
CA ASN A 183 21.92 -31.42 30.87
C ASN A 183 21.46 -32.02 32.22
N ASP A 184 22.12 -31.64 33.31
CA ASP A 184 21.94 -32.14 34.68
C ASP A 184 20.79 -31.47 35.44
N VAL A 185 20.19 -30.40 34.89
CA VAL A 185 19.16 -29.59 35.57
C VAL A 185 18.01 -29.23 34.63
N ASP A 186 16.85 -28.93 35.21
CA ASP A 186 15.67 -28.45 34.49
C ASP A 186 15.89 -27.09 33.83
N ASP A 187 15.12 -26.78 32.78
CA ASP A 187 15.29 -25.58 31.94
C ASP A 187 15.24 -24.27 32.74
N THR A 188 14.28 -24.15 33.66
CA THR A 188 14.15 -22.96 34.51
C THR A 188 15.36 -22.79 35.42
N VAL A 189 15.82 -23.89 36.04
CA VAL A 189 16.99 -23.89 36.93
C VAL A 189 18.26 -23.58 36.14
N PHE A 190 18.39 -24.15 34.95
CA PHE A 190 19.49 -23.89 34.02
C PHE A 190 19.61 -22.40 33.73
N TRP A 191 18.53 -21.75 33.29
CA TRP A 191 18.55 -20.33 32.95
C TRP A 191 18.76 -19.44 34.18
N GLN A 192 18.11 -19.75 35.30
CA GLN A 192 18.32 -19.04 36.57
C GLN A 192 19.78 -19.08 37.00
N GLN A 193 20.42 -20.25 36.95
CA GLN A 193 21.82 -20.40 37.35
C GLN A 193 22.77 -19.77 36.33
N THR A 194 22.51 -19.91 35.03
CA THR A 194 23.44 -19.49 33.97
C THR A 194 23.42 -17.98 33.74
N LEU A 195 22.28 -17.33 33.96
CA LEU A 195 22.09 -15.89 33.79
C LEU A 195 22.13 -15.10 35.11
N SER A 196 22.30 -15.75 36.27
CA SER A 196 22.42 -15.03 37.53
C SER A 196 23.70 -14.19 37.58
N PRO A 197 23.70 -13.07 38.32
CA PRO A 197 24.94 -12.35 38.62
C PRO A 197 25.91 -13.21 39.45
N GLY A 198 27.19 -12.81 39.43
CA GLY A 198 28.28 -13.45 40.18
C GLY A 198 29.32 -14.16 39.30
N ALA A 199 30.37 -14.69 39.93
CA ALA A 199 31.40 -15.46 39.25
C ALA A 199 30.90 -16.88 38.90
N PRO A 200 31.43 -17.51 37.83
CA PRO A 200 31.14 -18.90 37.52
C PRO A 200 31.70 -19.85 38.59
N GLU A 201 30.94 -20.88 38.93
CA GLU A 201 31.33 -21.96 39.84
C GLU A 201 31.62 -23.25 39.05
N PRO A 202 32.39 -24.20 39.59
CA PRO A 202 32.52 -25.53 39.01
C PRO A 202 31.14 -26.17 38.78
N GLY A 203 30.88 -26.59 37.53
CA GLY A 203 29.59 -27.17 37.14
C GLY A 203 28.45 -26.16 36.97
N LYS A 204 28.67 -24.86 37.17
CA LYS A 204 27.68 -23.80 36.92
C LYS A 204 28.30 -22.63 36.13
N PRO A 205 28.61 -22.85 34.84
CA PRO A 205 29.13 -21.80 33.98
C PRO A 205 28.11 -20.66 33.84
N LYS A 206 28.60 -19.43 33.70
CA LYS A 206 27.77 -18.23 33.50
C LYS A 206 27.90 -17.75 32.07
N LEU A 207 26.78 -17.33 31.48
CA LEU A 207 26.82 -16.59 30.23
C LEU A 207 27.13 -15.13 30.51
N THR A 208 28.14 -14.63 29.82
CA THR A 208 28.51 -13.21 29.87
C THR A 208 28.36 -12.62 28.49
N TRP A 209 27.77 -11.42 28.44
CA TRP A 209 27.77 -10.65 27.22
C TRP A 209 29.11 -9.90 27.11
N PRO A 210 29.91 -10.11 26.05
CA PRO A 210 31.23 -9.49 25.93
C PRO A 210 31.18 -7.97 25.67
N GLY A 211 30.03 -7.40 25.31
CA GLY A 211 29.89 -5.97 24.97
C GLY A 211 29.60 -5.05 26.15
N GLY A 212 30.45 -5.03 27.17
CA GLY A 212 30.26 -4.19 28.35
C GLY A 212 30.39 -2.67 28.10
N GLY A 213 29.27 -1.93 28.22
CA GLY A 213 29.19 -0.68 28.99
C GLY A 213 29.25 0.68 28.26
N ARG A 214 28.07 1.25 27.92
CA ARG A 214 27.63 2.64 28.20
C ARG A 214 26.27 2.92 27.53
N MET A 215 25.19 2.83 28.30
CA MET A 215 24.03 3.70 28.06
C MET A 215 24.24 4.97 28.90
N THR A 216 25.10 5.87 28.43
CA THR A 216 25.00 7.27 28.82
C THR A 216 23.96 7.91 27.93
N ARG A 217 22.79 8.25 28.51
CA ARG A 217 21.85 9.18 27.88
C ARG A 217 22.60 10.47 27.54
N ARG A 218 22.62 10.84 26.28
CA ARG A 218 22.61 12.23 25.81
C ARG A 218 21.49 12.36 24.81
#